data_AF-A0A2N8TMI7-F1
#
_entry.id   AF-A0A2N8TMI7-F1
#
_cell.length_a   1.000
_cell.length_b   1.000
_cell.length_c   1.000
_cell.angle_alpha   90.00
_cell.angle_beta   90.00
_cell.angle_gamma   90.00
#
_symmetry.space_group_name_H-M   'P 1'
#
loop_
_entity.id
_entity.type
_entity.pdbx_description
1 polymer ?
#
loop_
_entity_poly.entity_id
_entity_poly.type
_entity_poly.pdbx_seq_one_letter_code
_entity_poly.pdbx_strand_id
1 'polypeptide(L)'
;MTDMANLAALIPGAKPTPIPGMNGPVAEIFGYGLWLLILAGVGGVGFGVYKLAVSDKSRNGGGSEPFKWMGGGLAAVILSSSLIAILNGIAG
;
A
#
# COMPACT_ATOMS: atom_id res chain seq x y z
N MET A 1 -32.93 8.02 12.89
CA MET A 1 -32.03 6.86 12.62
C MET A 1 -32.53 5.97 11.47
N THR A 2 -33.77 6.14 11.00
CA THR A 2 -34.39 5.37 9.91
C THR A 2 -34.00 5.85 8.50
N ASP A 3 -33.65 7.12 8.33
CA ASP A 3 -33.40 7.69 7.00
C ASP A 3 -32.08 7.23 6.36
N MET A 4 -31.05 7.00 7.17
CA MET A 4 -29.76 6.48 6.67
C MET A 4 -29.86 5.00 6.24
N ALA A 5 -30.74 4.22 6.87
CA ALA A 5 -31.03 2.84 6.47
C ALA A 5 -31.75 2.79 5.11
N ASN A 6 -32.67 3.73 4.86
CA ASN A 6 -33.38 3.83 3.58
C ASN A 6 -32.45 4.32 2.44
N LEU A 7 -31.51 5.23 2.74
CA LEU A 7 -30.52 5.70 1.76
C LEU A 7 -29.56 4.58 1.32
N ALA A 8 -29.14 3.73 2.26
CA ALA A 8 -28.32 2.55 1.99
C ALA A 8 -29.07 1.45 1.20
N ALA A 9 -30.40 1.41 1.27
CA ALA A 9 -31.23 0.49 0.50
C ALA A 9 -31.49 0.98 -0.94
N LEU A 10 -31.43 2.30 -1.18
CA LEU A 10 -31.73 2.91 -2.48
C LEU A 10 -30.54 2.88 -3.46
N ILE A 11 -29.31 2.80 -2.93
CA ILE A 11 -28.11 2.55 -3.74
C ILE A 11 -27.74 1.10 -3.47
N PRO A 12 -28.13 0.14 -4.34
CA PRO A 12 -27.62 -1.22 -4.24
C PRO A 12 -26.10 -1.13 -4.15
N GLY A 13 -25.54 -1.56 -3.03
CA GLY A 13 -24.09 -1.57 -2.85
C GLY A 13 -23.49 -2.24 -4.08
N ALA A 14 -22.72 -1.48 -4.87
CA ALA A 14 -22.14 -1.99 -6.09
C ALA A 14 -21.22 -3.15 -5.69
N LYS A 15 -21.73 -4.38 -5.85
CA LYS A 15 -20.92 -5.57 -5.64
C LYS A 15 -19.76 -5.45 -6.62
N PRO A 16 -18.50 -5.56 -6.15
CA PRO A 16 -17.35 -5.56 -7.06
C PRO A 16 -17.61 -6.57 -8.16
N THR A 17 -17.80 -6.09 -9.38
CA THR A 17 -18.03 -6.96 -10.53
C THR A 17 -16.68 -7.55 -10.92
N PRO A 18 -16.50 -8.88 -10.89
CA PRO A 18 -15.26 -9.49 -11.31
C PRO A 18 -14.98 -9.11 -12.77
N ILE A 19 -13.79 -8.58 -13.04
CA ILE A 19 -13.37 -8.27 -14.41
C ILE A 19 -13.06 -9.61 -15.11
N PRO A 20 -13.76 -9.95 -16.21
CA PRO A 20 -13.50 -11.19 -16.94
C PRO A 20 -12.02 -11.27 -17.38
N GLY A 21 -11.35 -12.38 -17.07
CA GLY A 21 -9.92 -12.58 -17.38
C GLY A 21 -8.93 -12.12 -16.30
N MET A 22 -9.40 -11.50 -15.22
CA MET A 22 -8.53 -11.04 -14.13
C MET A 22 -8.15 -12.17 -13.15
N ASN A 23 -9.03 -13.18 -12.97
CA ASN A 23 -8.85 -14.31 -12.04
C ASN A 23 -7.88 -15.40 -12.56
N GLY A 24 -6.80 -15.00 -13.22
CA GLY A 24 -5.82 -15.90 -13.82
C GLY A 24 -4.41 -15.32 -13.75
N PRO A 25 -3.60 -15.44 -14.83
CA PRO A 25 -2.20 -14.98 -14.85
C PRO A 25 -2.03 -13.51 -14.43
N VAL A 26 -3.03 -12.67 -14.73
CA VAL A 26 -3.02 -11.25 -14.40
C VAL A 26 -3.04 -11.03 -12.89
N ALA A 27 -3.94 -11.68 -12.14
CA ALA A 27 -3.96 -11.58 -10.68
C ALA A 27 -2.65 -12.07 -10.06
N GLU A 28 -2.04 -13.12 -10.61
CA GLU A 28 -0.77 -13.65 -10.12
C GLU A 28 0.39 -12.65 -10.32
N ILE A 29 0.48 -12.04 -11.50
CA ILE A 29 1.48 -11.00 -11.78
C ILE A 29 1.28 -9.79 -10.86
N PHE A 30 0.04 -9.34 -10.65
CA PHE A 30 -0.25 -8.26 -9.70
C PHE A 30 0.13 -8.65 -8.27
N GLY A 31 -0.11 -9.89 -7.86
CA GLY A 31 0.30 -10.43 -6.57
C GLY A 31 1.82 -10.34 -6.37
N TYR A 32 2.61 -10.84 -7.33
CA TYR A 32 4.08 -10.76 -7.27
C TYR A 32 4.58 -9.31 -7.31
N GLY A 33 3.98 -8.46 -8.16
CA GLY A 33 4.33 -7.05 -8.26
C GLY A 33 4.09 -6.29 -6.95
N LEU A 34 2.96 -6.55 -6.28
CA LEU A 34 2.66 -5.95 -4.98
C LEU A 34 3.61 -6.42 -3.88
N TRP A 35 4.02 -7.70 -3.90
CA TRP A 35 5.04 -8.21 -2.99
C TRP A 35 6.41 -7.55 -3.20
N LEU A 36 6.82 -7.35 -4.45
CA LEU A 36 8.05 -6.60 -4.75
C LEU A 36 7.98 -5.17 -4.22
N LEU A 37 6.81 -4.52 -4.31
CA LEU A 37 6.61 -3.18 -3.77
C LEU A 37 6.69 -3.15 -2.24
N ILE A 38 6.19 -4.19 -1.55
CA ILE A 38 6.36 -4.35 -0.10
C ILE A 38 7.84 -4.48 0.25
N LEU A 39 8.57 -5.35 -0.44
CA LEU A 39 10.01 -5.54 -0.18
C LEU A 39 10.80 -4.26 -0.42
N ALA A 40 10.51 -3.53 -1.49
CA ALA A 40 11.09 -2.21 -1.76
C ALA A 40 10.72 -1.20 -0.67
N GLY A 41 9.48 -1.23 -0.18
CA GLY A 41 8.99 -0.37 0.90
C GLY A 41 9.74 -0.61 2.22
N VAL A 42 9.85 -1.87 2.63
CA VAL A 42 10.63 -2.28 3.82
C VAL A 42 12.10 -1.88 3.67
N GLY A 43 12.69 -2.08 2.49
CA GLY A 43 14.04 -1.63 2.17
C GLY A 43 14.20 -0.12 2.29
N GLY A 44 13.24 0.67 1.81
CA GLY A 44 13.22 2.12 1.92
C GLY A 44 13.16 2.60 3.38
N VAL A 45 12.33 1.97 4.21
CA VAL A 45 12.27 2.25 5.66
C VAL A 45 13.61 1.93 6.32
N GLY A 46 14.15 0.74 6.08
CA GLY A 46 15.44 0.32 6.64
C GLY A 46 16.58 1.23 6.24
N PHE A 47 16.64 1.62 4.96
CA PHE A 47 17.66 2.55 4.46
C PHE A 47 17.51 3.96 5.04
N GLY A 48 16.29 4.42 5.25
CA GLY A 48 16.03 5.66 5.96
C GLY A 48 16.50 5.61 7.42
N VAL A 49 16.24 4.52 8.14
CA VAL A 49 16.76 4.33 9.52
C VAL A 49 18.28 4.28 9.54
N TYR A 50 18.91 3.56 8.60
CA TYR A 50 20.37 3.54 8.47
C TYR A 50 20.94 4.94 8.25
N LYS A 51 20.36 5.70 7.32
CA LYS A 51 20.75 7.08 7.06
C LYS A 51 20.57 7.94 8.30
N LEU A 52 19.51 7.76 9.09
CA LEU A 52 19.30 8.50 10.33
C LEU A 52 20.39 8.17 11.36
N ALA A 53 20.73 6.88 11.52
CA ALA A 53 21.73 6.41 12.48
C ALA A 53 23.16 6.87 12.15
N VAL A 54 23.48 7.00 10.87
CA VAL A 54 24.82 7.39 10.38
C VAL A 54 24.90 8.90 10.06
N SER A 55 23.79 9.63 10.11
CA SER A 55 23.78 11.06 9.82
C SER A 55 24.50 11.85 10.90
N ASP A 56 25.72 12.26 10.58
CA ASP A 56 26.54 13.11 11.44
C ASP A 56 26.07 14.58 11.31
N LYS A 57 25.44 15.11 12.38
CA LYS A 57 24.79 16.44 12.41
C LYS A 57 25.72 17.58 11.99
N SER A 58 27.04 17.41 12.16
CA SER A 58 28.05 18.44 11.92
C SER A 58 28.50 18.60 10.46
N ARG A 59 28.11 17.71 9.53
CA ARG A 59 28.65 17.67 8.15
C ARG A 59 27.66 18.06 7.05
N ASN A 60 26.68 18.92 7.32
CA ASN A 60 25.65 19.30 6.33
C ASN A 60 24.88 18.10 5.74
N GLY A 61 24.83 16.96 6.44
CA GLY A 61 24.05 15.79 6.02
C GLY A 61 22.56 16.13 6.09
N GLY A 62 21.92 16.25 4.93
CA GLY A 62 20.53 16.72 4.79
C GLY A 62 19.57 16.00 5.75
N GLY A 63 19.19 16.67 6.83
CA GLY A 63 18.46 16.04 7.94
C GLY A 63 17.07 15.51 7.60
N SER A 64 16.49 15.92 6.46
CA SER A 64 15.20 15.43 5.98
C SER A 64 15.31 14.22 5.06
N GLU A 65 16.49 13.91 4.53
CA GLU A 65 16.69 12.83 3.57
C GLU A 65 16.35 11.44 4.14
N PRO A 66 16.74 11.08 5.39
CA PRO A 66 16.32 9.84 6.02
C PRO A 66 14.80 9.67 6.06
N PHE A 67 14.08 10.73 6.40
CA PHE A 67 12.61 10.72 6.50
C PHE A 67 11.92 10.60 5.15
N LYS A 68 12.53 11.06 4.05
CA LYS A 68 12.00 10.81 2.70
C LYS A 68 12.01 9.32 2.37
N TRP A 69 13.10 8.63 2.72
CA TRP A 69 13.23 7.18 2.53
C TRP A 69 12.27 6.40 3.44
N MET A 70 12.16 6.81 4.71
CA MET A 70 11.20 6.19 5.65
C MET A 70 9.75 6.42 5.24
N GLY A 71 9.38 7.65 4.90
CA GLY A 71 8.02 8.00 4.49
C GLY A 71 7.61 7.33 3.19
N GLY A 72 8.49 7.36 2.17
CA GLY A 72 8.25 6.68 0.90
C GLY A 72 8.14 5.16 1.05
N GLY A 73 9.02 4.57 1.87
CA GLY A 73 8.98 3.14 2.16
C GLY A 73 7.71 2.71 2.90
N LEU A 74 7.33 3.47 3.93
CA LEU A 74 6.11 3.22 4.70
C LEU A 74 4.85 3.36 3.84
N ALA A 75 4.79 4.40 3.00
CA ALA A 75 3.67 4.59 2.07
C ALA A 75 3.55 3.41 1.09
N ALA A 76 4.67 2.91 0.55
CA ALA A 76 4.67 1.76 -0.34
C ALA A 76 4.14 0.49 0.34
N VAL A 77 4.51 0.23 1.60
CA VAL A 77 3.99 -0.91 2.36
C VAL A 77 2.48 -0.79 2.57
N ILE A 78 2.00 0.36 3.07
CA ILE A 78 0.58 0.57 3.39
C ILE A 78 -0.29 0.46 2.13
N LEU A 79 0.13 1.08 1.02
CA LEU A 79 -0.61 1.04 -0.24
C LEU A 79 -0.69 -0.39 -0.78
N SER A 80 0.44 -1.11 -0.77
CA SER A 80 0.50 -2.48 -1.28
C SER A 80 -0.32 -3.44 -0.43
N SER A 81 -0.20 -3.37 0.90
CA SER A 81 -0.96 -4.22 1.81
C SER A 81 -2.45 -3.97 1.72
N SER A 82 -2.86 -2.70 1.57
CA SER A 82 -4.27 -2.33 1.39
C SER A 82 -4.81 -2.89 0.08
N LEU A 83 -4.03 -2.81 -1.00
CA LEU A 83 -4.47 -3.33 -2.31
C LEU A 83 -4.53 -4.86 -2.32
N ILE A 84 -3.57 -5.55 -1.71
CA ILE A 84 -3.60 -7.00 -1.53
C ILE A 84 -4.85 -7.41 -0.72
N ALA A 85 -5.16 -6.71 0.37
CA ALA A 85 -6.33 -7.00 1.20
C ALA A 85 -7.64 -6.84 0.41
N ILE A 86 -7.76 -5.80 -0.41
CA ILE A 86 -8.92 -5.59 -1.29
C ILE A 86 -9.02 -6.72 -2.31
N LEU A 87 -7.92 -7.08 -2.97
CA LEU A 87 -7.90 -8.15 -3.99
C LEU A 87 -8.29 -9.50 -3.38
N ASN A 88 -7.78 -9.82 -2.20
CA ASN A 88 -8.13 -11.05 -1.49
C ASN A 88 -9.56 -11.04 -0.95
N GLY A 89 -10.08 -9.87 -0.55
CA GLY A 89 -11.46 -9.72 -0.08
C GLY A 89 -12.52 -9.72 -1.19
N ILE A 90 -12.14 -9.43 -2.44
CA ILE A 90 -13.02 -9.56 -3.62
C ILE A 90 -13.05 -10.99 -4.16
N ALA A 91 -11.98 -11.77 -3.95
CA ALA A 91 -11.87 -13.15 -4.38
C ALA A 91 -12.50 -14.19 -3.42
N GLY A 92 -12.90 -13.76 -2.21
CA GLY A 92 -13.50 -14.58 -1.16
C GLY A 92 -15.02 -14.59 -1.14
#